data_AF-A0AAD7L5G8-F1
#
_entry.id   AF-A0AAD7L5G8-F1
#
_cell.length_a   1.000
_cell.length_b   1.000
_cell.length_c   1.000
_cell.angle_alpha   90.00
_cell.angle_beta   90.00
_cell.angle_gamma   90.00
#
_symmetry.space_group_name_H-M   'P 1'
#
loop_
_entity.id
_entity.type
_entity.pdbx_description
1 polymer ?
#
loop_
_entity_poly.entity_id
_entity_poly.type
_entity_poly.pdbx_seq_one_letter_code
_entity_poly.pdbx_strand_id
1 'polypeptide(L)'
;MEPDGDPEPVDKSVLYDQDNHVSSAVWDGQERGVLRCHEHTSMLDQWKLTPKQIKLVERAGFGYLRLLPAVSLDNALIAALVERWRRETNTFHLTVGEMTITLEDVALLLGLAIDGEPVIGPISSPSSVCEKLLGKVPEDLNGGMVKLTWLKEYFSGCPEDAVPEEIERCTRAYLLYLVGSTIFSTTTGNKVPVMYLSLFENFEKAGTFAWGAAALAFLYRALGNASLKSQSTISGCLTLLQCWSYSRLNVGRPKFNQEPDGSCFPYVLKWRGKSGSRTKCNVVSYRKALDSLNSCDVQWLPYKDMDSTSIPEDLKSSLNLRASKTMLLCFDKAERHLPDRCLRQFGMHQPIPKDVQRWERKSRIVDHGVDLLGKMDLALKEWTERWLHVVEGDLMADESEYMHWYERITRKCIGRVTSSLESEYQRTVTAMREIANIADIFSTEGMDPQNIDLLDQVKNIVHRCLTEQCEDFQKEKTRKRGTRKRRQGLSDHGG
;
A
#
# COMPACT_ATOMS: atom_id res chain seq x y z
N MET A 1 -21.40 -18.59 -24.39
CA MET A 1 -20.03 -19.10 -24.24
C MET A 1 -19.41 -18.34 -23.10
N GLU A 2 -19.18 -19.00 -21.97
CA GLU A 2 -18.54 -18.42 -20.78
C GLU A 2 -17.10 -18.00 -21.12
N PRO A 3 -16.57 -16.88 -20.58
CA PRO A 3 -15.14 -16.67 -20.57
C PRO A 3 -14.56 -17.52 -19.42
N ASP A 4 -14.47 -18.82 -19.62
CA ASP A 4 -13.94 -19.80 -18.66
C ASP A 4 -12.39 -19.87 -18.68
N GLY A 5 -11.74 -18.79 -19.11
CA GLY A 5 -10.28 -18.67 -19.20
C GLY A 5 -9.69 -17.97 -17.99
N ASP A 6 -8.54 -18.44 -17.51
CA ASP A 6 -7.71 -17.73 -16.53
C ASP A 6 -7.39 -16.31 -17.06
N PRO A 7 -7.61 -15.22 -16.31
CA PRO A 7 -7.26 -13.85 -16.70
C PRO A 7 -5.75 -13.63 -16.65
N GLU A 8 -4.97 -14.59 -17.13
CA GLU A 8 -3.53 -14.43 -17.30
C GLU A 8 -3.26 -13.29 -18.28
N PRO A 9 -2.12 -12.59 -18.11
CA PRO A 9 -1.62 -11.68 -19.12
C PRO A 9 -1.52 -12.37 -20.48
N VAL A 10 -2.13 -11.78 -21.51
CA VAL A 10 -1.97 -12.20 -22.91
C VAL A 10 -0.51 -12.05 -23.33
N ASP A 11 0.14 -10.99 -22.86
CA ASP A 11 1.56 -10.74 -23.02
C ASP A 11 2.29 -10.87 -21.67
N LYS A 12 3.17 -11.86 -21.58
CA LYS A 12 3.98 -12.17 -20.39
C LYS A 12 5.32 -11.41 -20.35
N SER A 13 5.55 -10.46 -21.27
CA SER A 13 6.78 -9.67 -21.36
C SER A 13 7.06 -8.85 -20.09
N VAL A 14 6.01 -8.31 -19.46
CA VAL A 14 6.11 -7.49 -18.24
C VAL A 14 6.01 -8.34 -16.97
N LEU A 15 4.98 -9.18 -16.85
CA LEU A 15 4.71 -9.99 -15.65
C LEU A 15 5.35 -11.37 -15.73
N TYR A 16 6.68 -11.38 -15.80
CA TYR A 16 7.47 -12.60 -15.96
C TYR A 16 7.53 -13.51 -14.72
N ASP A 17 7.05 -13.06 -13.54
CA ASP A 17 7.06 -13.83 -12.28
C ASP A 17 5.64 -14.23 -11.83
N GLN A 18 4.67 -14.21 -12.75
CA GLN A 18 3.25 -14.49 -12.48
C GLN A 18 3.02 -15.84 -11.78
N ASP A 19 3.75 -16.90 -12.13
CA ASP A 19 3.56 -18.24 -11.55
C ASP A 19 3.88 -18.30 -10.05
N ASN A 20 4.79 -17.45 -9.57
CA ASN A 20 5.18 -17.37 -8.17
C ASN A 20 4.31 -16.40 -7.37
N HIS A 21 3.52 -15.57 -8.06
CA HIS A 21 2.68 -14.57 -7.46
C HIS A 21 1.44 -15.17 -6.78
N VAL A 22 1.00 -14.57 -5.67
CA VAL A 22 -0.13 -15.03 -4.85
C VAL A 22 -1.43 -15.14 -5.63
N SER A 23 -1.63 -14.28 -6.65
CA SER A 23 -2.85 -14.30 -7.45
C SER A 23 -3.06 -15.62 -8.19
N SER A 24 -1.98 -16.33 -8.56
CA SER A 24 -2.07 -17.63 -9.23
C SER A 24 -2.60 -18.69 -8.26
N ALA A 25 -2.09 -18.69 -7.02
CA ALA A 25 -2.60 -19.57 -5.96
C ALA A 25 -4.08 -19.27 -5.62
N VAL A 26 -4.46 -17.98 -5.53
CA VAL A 26 -5.85 -17.58 -5.27
C VAL A 26 -6.78 -18.05 -6.40
N TRP A 27 -6.34 -17.97 -7.65
CA TRP A 27 -7.11 -18.44 -8.80
C TRP A 27 -7.35 -19.96 -8.78
N ASP A 28 -6.32 -20.71 -8.37
CA ASP A 28 -6.37 -22.16 -8.17
C ASP A 28 -7.23 -22.56 -6.95
N GLY A 29 -7.85 -21.60 -6.26
CA GLY A 29 -8.68 -21.82 -5.08
C GLY A 29 -7.90 -21.94 -3.77
N GLN A 30 -6.59 -21.70 -3.80
CA GLN A 30 -5.74 -21.70 -2.61
C GLN A 30 -5.73 -20.30 -1.98
N GLU A 31 -6.74 -20.04 -1.14
CA GLU A 31 -6.82 -18.79 -0.39
C GLU A 31 -5.73 -18.71 0.68
N ARG A 32 -4.86 -17.70 0.58
CA ARG A 32 -3.84 -17.41 1.59
C ARG A 32 -4.42 -16.83 2.88
N GLY A 33 -5.54 -16.10 2.79
CA GLY A 33 -6.08 -15.34 3.91
C GLY A 33 -5.25 -14.09 4.26
N VAL A 34 -5.38 -13.63 5.50
CA VAL A 34 -4.72 -12.39 5.97
C VAL A 34 -3.22 -12.58 6.19
N LEU A 35 -2.44 -11.54 5.89
CA LEU A 35 -1.01 -11.51 6.20
C LEU A 35 -0.78 -11.15 7.66
N ARG A 36 0.23 -11.76 8.28
CA ARG A 36 0.77 -11.25 9.54
C ARG A 36 1.52 -9.95 9.26
N CYS A 37 0.93 -8.84 9.68
CA CYS A 37 1.47 -7.50 9.52
C CYS A 37 2.44 -7.19 10.67
N HIS A 38 3.68 -6.86 10.34
CA HIS A 38 4.71 -6.50 11.31
C HIS A 38 5.00 -5.01 11.25
N GLU A 39 4.37 -4.24 12.14
CA GLU A 39 4.63 -2.82 12.37
C GLU A 39 4.13 -2.45 13.78
N HIS A 40 4.79 -1.52 14.47
CA HIS A 40 4.49 -1.13 15.86
C HIS A 40 4.20 0.36 16.02
N THR A 41 3.70 1.03 14.97
CA THR A 41 3.34 2.46 14.99
C THR A 41 2.34 2.80 16.10
N SER A 42 1.46 1.86 16.47
CA SER A 42 0.49 2.01 17.55
C SER A 42 1.10 2.08 18.96
N MET A 43 2.39 1.78 19.12
CA MET A 43 3.09 1.75 20.41
C MET A 43 3.99 2.99 20.63
N LEU A 44 4.04 3.91 19.65
CA LEU A 44 4.93 5.07 19.69
C LEU A 44 4.60 6.05 20.83
N ASP A 45 3.34 6.16 21.23
CA ASP A 45 2.87 7.03 22.32
C ASP A 45 3.39 6.61 23.70
N GLN A 46 3.92 5.39 23.83
CA GLN A 46 4.43 4.84 25.07
C GLN A 46 5.87 5.28 25.40
N TRP A 47 6.52 6.02 24.51
CA TRP A 47 7.87 6.56 24.72
C TRP A 47 7.84 8.08 24.66
N LYS A 48 7.85 8.72 25.85
CA LYS A 48 7.82 10.18 25.97
C LYS A 48 9.23 10.74 25.83
N LEU A 49 9.34 11.86 25.12
CA LEU A 49 10.59 12.58 24.91
C LEU A 49 10.62 13.87 25.72
N THR A 50 11.81 14.23 26.21
CA THR A 50 12.06 15.56 26.77
C THR A 50 12.18 16.61 25.65
N PRO A 51 12.00 17.91 25.95
CA PRO A 51 12.18 18.97 24.96
C PRO A 51 13.57 18.98 24.30
N LYS A 52 14.61 18.56 25.03
CA LYS A 52 15.99 18.45 24.51
C LYS A 52 16.09 17.32 23.49
N GLN A 53 15.49 16.16 23.77
CA GLN A 53 15.47 15.04 22.83
C GLN A 53 14.66 15.38 21.57
N ILE A 54 13.53 16.08 21.70
CA ILE A 54 12.71 16.52 20.56
C ILE A 54 13.55 17.33 19.57
N LYS A 55 14.36 18.29 20.05
CA LYS A 55 15.25 19.08 19.19
C LYS A 55 16.26 18.19 18.44
N LEU A 56 16.81 17.17 19.08
CA LEU A 56 17.75 16.24 18.43
C LEU A 56 17.04 15.34 17.40
N VAL A 57 15.81 14.90 17.68
CA VAL A 57 14.98 14.14 16.74
C VAL A 57 14.63 14.98 15.51
N GLU A 58 14.33 16.27 15.71
CA GLU A 58 14.08 17.23 14.63
C GLU A 58 15.33 17.45 13.77
N ARG A 59 16.50 17.65 14.39
CA ARG A 59 17.81 17.73 13.68
C ARG A 59 18.10 16.48 12.87
N ALA A 60 17.70 15.30 13.35
CA ALA A 60 17.84 14.04 12.63
C ALA A 60 16.85 13.83 11.48
N GLY A 61 15.92 14.76 11.24
CA GLY A 61 14.93 14.68 10.15
C GLY A 61 13.67 13.89 10.49
N PHE A 62 13.41 13.58 11.77
CA PHE A 62 12.28 12.76 12.22
C PHE A 62 11.20 13.55 12.99
N GLY A 63 11.22 14.88 12.88
CA GLY A 63 10.29 15.78 13.58
C GLY A 63 8.82 15.51 13.29
N TYR A 64 8.47 15.15 12.05
CA TYR A 64 7.10 14.81 11.66
C TYR A 64 6.78 13.33 11.83
N LEU A 65 7.75 12.43 11.58
CA LEU A 65 7.53 10.99 11.75
C LEU A 65 7.22 10.62 13.20
N ARG A 66 7.78 11.32 14.20
CA ARG A 66 7.41 11.10 15.61
C ARG A 66 5.95 11.43 15.92
N LEU A 67 5.26 12.17 15.05
CA LEU A 67 3.85 12.57 15.23
C LEU A 67 2.86 11.56 14.65
N LEU A 68 3.35 10.47 14.05
CA LEU A 68 2.49 9.43 13.48
C LEU A 68 1.43 8.99 14.50
N PRO A 69 0.14 9.02 14.13
CA PRO A 69 -0.90 8.61 15.04
C PRO A 69 -0.87 7.08 15.22
N ALA A 70 -1.42 6.61 16.33
CA ALA A 70 -1.72 5.19 16.48
C ALA A 70 -2.81 4.80 15.46
N VAL A 71 -2.40 4.19 14.34
CA VAL A 71 -3.29 3.68 13.30
C VAL A 71 -3.45 2.17 13.49
N SER A 72 -4.70 1.71 13.58
CA SER A 72 -4.99 0.28 13.57
C SER A 72 -4.88 -0.25 12.13
N LEU A 73 -3.97 -1.19 11.92
CA LEU A 73 -3.77 -1.83 10.62
C LEU A 73 -4.92 -2.79 10.29
N ASP A 74 -5.42 -2.69 9.07
CA ASP A 74 -6.38 -3.60 8.47
C ASP A 74 -5.64 -4.65 7.67
N ASN A 75 -5.32 -5.74 8.35
CA ASN A 75 -4.58 -6.85 7.74
C ASN A 75 -5.31 -7.44 6.52
N ALA A 76 -6.64 -7.31 6.45
CA ALA A 76 -7.41 -7.81 5.32
C ALA A 76 -7.29 -6.88 4.10
N LEU A 77 -7.36 -5.56 4.30
CA LEU A 77 -7.11 -4.58 3.25
C LEU A 77 -5.67 -4.67 2.74
N ILE A 78 -4.70 -4.71 3.66
CA ILE A 78 -3.27 -4.84 3.32
C ILE A 78 -3.04 -6.11 2.51
N ALA A 79 -3.59 -7.26 2.92
CA ALA A 79 -3.46 -8.50 2.16
C ALA A 79 -4.05 -8.38 0.75
N ALA A 80 -5.23 -7.77 0.60
CA ALA A 80 -5.86 -7.57 -0.71
C ALA A 80 -5.07 -6.62 -1.62
N LEU A 81 -4.44 -5.56 -1.06
CA LEU A 81 -3.54 -4.67 -1.79
C LEU A 81 -2.25 -5.39 -2.21
N VAL A 82 -1.69 -6.23 -1.35
CA VAL A 82 -0.49 -7.03 -1.66
C VAL A 82 -0.75 -7.99 -2.82
N GLU A 83 -1.96 -8.54 -2.93
CA GLU A 83 -2.32 -9.34 -4.11
C GLU A 83 -2.29 -8.52 -5.41
N ARG A 84 -2.38 -7.19 -5.37
CA ARG A 84 -2.31 -6.35 -6.57
C ARG A 84 -0.88 -5.92 -6.90
N TRP A 85 0.08 -6.12 -6.00
CA TRP A 85 1.44 -5.61 -6.16
C TRP A 85 2.29 -6.46 -7.12
N ARG A 86 2.82 -5.82 -8.15
CA ARG A 86 3.76 -6.41 -9.12
C ARG A 86 5.17 -5.94 -8.85
N ARG A 87 6.03 -6.90 -8.57
CA ARG A 87 7.43 -6.65 -8.23
C ARG A 87 8.26 -6.37 -9.49
N GLU A 88 7.77 -6.71 -10.66
CA GLU A 88 8.42 -6.47 -11.95
C GLU A 88 8.43 -4.96 -12.28
N THR A 89 7.35 -4.27 -11.92
CA THR A 89 7.10 -2.86 -12.22
C THR A 89 7.16 -1.95 -10.98
N ASN A 90 7.14 -2.52 -9.75
CA ASN A 90 6.94 -1.79 -8.50
C ASN A 90 5.64 -0.95 -8.51
N THR A 91 4.56 -1.55 -9.02
CA THR A 91 3.23 -0.95 -9.10
C THR A 91 2.15 -1.91 -8.62
N PHE A 92 1.05 -1.38 -8.11
CA PHE A 92 -0.23 -2.06 -8.01
C PHE A 92 -0.87 -2.13 -9.39
N HIS A 93 -1.29 -3.32 -9.78
CA HIS A 93 -2.09 -3.55 -10.97
C HIS A 93 -3.57 -3.58 -10.58
N LEU A 94 -4.30 -2.52 -10.92
CA LEU A 94 -5.72 -2.35 -10.62
C LEU A 94 -6.53 -2.28 -11.91
N THR A 95 -7.85 -2.40 -11.82
CA THR A 95 -8.77 -2.31 -12.97
C THR A 95 -8.69 -0.99 -13.72
N VAL A 96 -8.25 0.05 -13.04
CA VAL A 96 -8.05 1.41 -13.58
C VAL A 96 -6.66 1.61 -14.18
N GLY A 97 -5.78 0.62 -14.19
CA GLY A 97 -4.38 0.75 -14.63
C GLY A 97 -3.37 0.65 -13.48
N GLU A 98 -2.12 1.00 -13.76
CA GLU A 98 -1.05 0.98 -12.76
C GLU A 98 -1.13 2.17 -11.79
N MET A 99 -0.89 1.88 -10.52
CA MET A 99 -0.71 2.87 -9.45
C MET A 99 0.43 2.45 -8.54
N THR A 100 1.05 3.36 -7.81
CA THR A 100 2.09 3.04 -6.81
C THR A 100 2.13 4.04 -5.68
N ILE A 101 2.88 3.75 -4.62
CA ILE A 101 3.18 4.71 -3.56
C ILE A 101 4.36 5.55 -4.06
N THR A 102 4.16 6.84 -4.28
CA THR A 102 5.20 7.70 -4.86
C THR A 102 6.06 8.35 -3.78
N LEU A 103 7.16 9.01 -4.20
CA LEU A 103 7.92 9.88 -3.30
C LEU A 103 7.06 11.04 -2.76
N GLU A 104 6.12 11.58 -3.54
CA GLU A 104 5.15 12.58 -3.04
C GLU A 104 4.31 12.01 -1.89
N ASP A 105 3.81 10.78 -2.03
CA ASP A 105 3.04 10.13 -0.97
C ASP A 105 3.86 10.02 0.32
N VAL A 106 5.14 9.65 0.23
CA VAL A 106 6.03 9.54 1.41
C VAL A 106 6.26 10.90 2.06
N ALA A 107 6.60 11.91 1.27
CA ALA A 107 6.88 13.26 1.76
C ALA A 107 5.66 13.85 2.47
N LEU A 108 4.47 13.72 1.87
CA LEU A 108 3.27 14.37 2.39
C LEU A 108 2.54 13.55 3.46
N LEU A 109 2.54 12.21 3.37
CA LEU A 109 1.92 11.37 4.41
C LEU A 109 2.78 11.25 5.66
N LEU A 110 4.11 11.13 5.53
CA LEU A 110 5.00 10.88 6.68
C LEU A 110 5.81 12.10 7.12
N GLY A 111 5.94 13.12 6.27
CA GLY A 111 6.80 14.27 6.53
C GLY A 111 8.29 13.90 6.54
N LEU A 112 8.69 12.96 5.68
CA LEU A 112 10.08 12.51 5.55
C LEU A 112 10.73 13.10 4.29
N ALA A 113 12.02 13.46 4.41
CA ALA A 113 12.81 13.96 3.29
C ALA A 113 12.95 12.88 2.21
N ILE A 114 12.54 13.21 0.98
CA ILE A 114 12.67 12.34 -0.20
C ILE A 114 13.92 12.64 -1.02
N ASP A 115 14.61 13.71 -0.67
CA ASP A 115 15.85 14.15 -1.28
C ASP A 115 16.97 14.19 -0.23
N GLY A 116 18.22 14.12 -0.72
CA GLY A 116 19.43 14.13 0.09
C GLY A 116 20.36 12.97 -0.23
N GLU A 117 21.18 12.62 0.75
CA GLU A 117 22.10 11.49 0.63
C GLU A 117 21.36 10.16 0.71
N PRO A 118 21.77 9.14 -0.06
CA PRO A 118 21.14 7.83 0.02
C PRO A 118 21.41 7.21 1.40
N VAL A 119 20.44 6.46 1.93
CA VAL A 119 20.57 5.79 3.23
C VAL A 119 21.44 4.55 3.07
N ILE A 120 22.74 4.78 3.12
CA ILE A 120 23.80 3.78 3.13
C ILE A 120 24.75 4.10 4.28
N GLY A 121 25.43 3.09 4.82
CA GLY A 121 26.33 3.30 5.95
C GLY A 121 27.36 2.20 6.08
N PRO A 122 28.43 2.46 6.85
CA PRO A 122 29.49 1.48 7.08
C PRO A 122 28.93 0.24 7.77
N ILE A 123 29.38 -0.93 7.34
CA ILE A 123 29.05 -2.20 8.00
C ILE A 123 30.07 -2.39 9.13
N SER A 124 29.72 -1.91 10.31
CA SER A 124 30.51 -2.09 11.54
C SER A 124 29.95 -3.25 12.38
N SER A 125 30.78 -3.76 13.29
CA SER A 125 30.34 -4.79 14.25
C SER A 125 29.17 -4.27 15.10
N PRO A 126 28.00 -4.95 15.12
CA PRO A 126 26.81 -4.50 15.85
C PRO A 126 27.09 -4.21 17.33
N SER A 127 27.85 -5.08 18.02
CA SER A 127 28.18 -4.89 19.44
C SER A 127 29.03 -3.63 19.65
N SER A 128 29.99 -3.35 18.76
CA SER A 128 30.83 -2.15 18.85
C SER A 128 30.00 -0.87 18.67
N VAL A 129 29.05 -0.88 17.73
CA VAL A 129 28.14 0.24 17.49
C VAL A 129 27.25 0.48 18.71
N CYS A 130 26.67 -0.57 19.29
CA CYS A 130 25.85 -0.48 20.50
C CYS A 130 26.66 0.07 21.69
N GLU A 131 27.85 -0.46 21.95
CA GLU A 131 28.72 0.02 23.03
C GLU A 131 29.07 1.50 22.84
N LYS A 132 29.50 1.89 21.64
CA LYS A 132 29.90 3.26 21.33
C LYS A 132 28.74 4.25 21.45
N LEU A 133 27.58 3.93 20.87
CA LEU A 133 26.50 4.91 20.67
C LEU A 133 25.41 4.85 21.74
N LEU A 134 25.28 3.74 22.46
CA LEU A 134 24.31 3.56 23.53
C LEU A 134 24.97 3.32 24.91
N GLY A 135 26.28 3.03 24.97
CA GLY A 135 26.98 2.69 26.21
C GLY A 135 26.58 1.33 26.80
N LYS A 136 25.83 0.51 26.03
CA LYS A 136 25.33 -0.81 26.44
C LYS A 136 25.21 -1.74 25.24
N VAL A 137 25.53 -3.01 25.45
CA VAL A 137 25.39 -4.08 24.46
C VAL A 137 24.30 -5.06 24.90
N PRO A 138 23.26 -5.31 24.08
CA PRO A 138 22.28 -6.35 24.35
C PRO A 138 22.92 -7.75 24.34
N GLU A 139 22.51 -8.62 25.25
CA GLU A 139 22.97 -10.02 25.31
C GLU A 139 22.55 -10.83 24.08
N ASP A 140 21.36 -10.56 23.51
CA ASP A 140 20.78 -11.25 22.35
C ASP A 140 20.88 -10.39 21.06
N LEU A 141 22.11 -10.16 20.60
CA LEU A 141 22.44 -9.49 19.32
C LEU A 141 22.49 -10.45 18.12
N ASN A 142 21.60 -11.45 18.09
CA ASN A 142 21.56 -12.42 16.99
C ASN A 142 21.26 -11.74 15.64
N GLY A 143 22.10 -12.01 14.63
CA GLY A 143 21.96 -11.44 13.28
C GLY A 143 22.17 -9.92 13.21
N GLY A 144 22.79 -9.31 14.22
CA GLY A 144 23.03 -7.86 14.27
C GLY A 144 21.76 -7.02 14.46
N MET A 145 20.72 -7.59 15.07
CA MET A 145 19.48 -6.89 15.37
C MET A 145 19.24 -6.82 16.87
N VAL A 146 18.68 -5.70 17.34
CA VAL A 146 18.31 -5.46 18.74
C VAL A 146 16.79 -5.47 18.92
N LYS A 147 16.31 -5.96 20.07
CA LYS A 147 14.87 -5.98 20.39
C LYS A 147 14.35 -4.57 20.65
N LEU A 148 13.18 -4.24 20.10
CA LEU A 148 12.49 -2.97 20.36
C LEU A 148 12.13 -2.82 21.85
N THR A 149 11.78 -3.92 22.53
CA THR A 149 11.49 -3.92 23.97
C THR A 149 12.72 -3.58 24.80
N TRP A 150 13.90 -4.06 24.41
CA TRP A 150 15.16 -3.76 25.08
C TRP A 150 15.49 -2.26 24.96
N LEU A 151 15.34 -1.67 23.78
CA LEU A 151 15.54 -0.22 23.61
C LEU A 151 14.63 0.58 24.55
N LYS A 152 13.36 0.21 24.62
CA LYS A 152 12.38 0.88 25.47
C LYS A 152 12.70 0.71 26.96
N GLU A 153 13.00 -0.50 27.39
CA GLU A 153 13.30 -0.82 28.79
C GLU A 153 14.47 0.00 29.34
N TYR A 154 15.55 0.13 28.56
CA TYR A 154 16.78 0.78 29.05
C TYR A 154 16.87 2.28 28.77
N PHE A 155 16.15 2.82 27.78
CA PHE A 155 16.34 4.20 27.31
C PHE A 155 15.08 5.07 27.30
N SER A 156 13.91 4.54 27.68
CA SER A 156 12.67 5.34 27.67
C SER A 156 12.53 6.33 28.81
N GLY A 157 13.23 6.11 29.93
CA GLY A 157 13.20 6.98 31.11
C GLY A 157 14.37 7.96 31.18
N CYS A 158 14.49 8.88 30.22
CA CYS A 158 15.55 9.91 30.23
C CYS A 158 15.21 11.06 31.21
N PRO A 159 16.03 11.33 32.25
CA PRO A 159 15.82 12.46 33.16
C PRO A 159 15.95 13.82 32.45
N GLU A 160 15.20 14.84 32.89
CA GLU A 160 15.25 16.18 32.27
C GLU A 160 16.59 16.91 32.50
N ASP A 161 17.24 16.61 33.63
CA ASP A 161 18.52 17.11 34.10
C ASP A 161 19.69 16.19 33.72
N ALA A 162 19.45 15.18 32.88
CA ALA A 162 20.49 14.29 32.39
C ALA A 162 21.63 15.06 31.69
N VAL A 163 22.85 14.54 31.84
CA VAL A 163 24.02 15.06 31.14
C VAL A 163 23.86 14.91 29.62
N PRO A 164 24.48 15.78 28.80
CA PRO A 164 24.28 15.78 27.35
C PRO A 164 24.50 14.42 26.69
N GLU A 165 25.53 13.68 27.11
CA GLU A 165 25.84 12.36 26.56
C GLU A 165 24.70 11.35 26.75
N GLU A 166 24.06 11.34 27.92
CA GLU A 166 22.94 10.44 28.22
C GLU A 166 21.68 10.82 27.43
N ILE A 167 21.44 12.13 27.24
CA ILE A 167 20.37 12.62 26.37
C ILE A 167 20.58 12.14 24.94
N GLU A 168 21.81 12.22 24.42
CA GLU A 168 22.10 11.74 23.08
C GLU A 168 21.93 10.22 22.95
N ARG A 169 22.42 9.42 23.90
CA ARG A 169 22.24 7.95 23.93
C ARG A 169 20.76 7.58 23.93
N CYS A 170 19.97 8.18 24.81
CA CYS A 170 18.52 7.97 24.85
C CYS A 170 17.84 8.41 23.56
N THR A 171 18.30 9.49 22.93
CA THR A 171 17.76 9.96 21.64
C THR A 171 18.09 8.98 20.51
N ARG A 172 19.32 8.48 20.41
CA ARG A 172 19.72 7.48 19.40
C ARG A 172 18.93 6.19 19.55
N ALA A 173 18.71 5.74 20.80
CA ALA A 173 17.85 4.59 21.09
C ALA A 173 16.41 4.82 20.65
N TYR A 174 15.85 6.00 20.92
CA TYR A 174 14.52 6.37 20.46
C TYR A 174 14.42 6.41 18.93
N LEU A 175 15.38 7.02 18.23
CA LEU A 175 15.39 7.08 16.77
C LEU A 175 15.45 5.68 16.15
N LEU A 176 16.30 4.79 16.69
CA LEU A 176 16.36 3.39 16.28
C LEU A 176 15.04 2.66 16.54
N TYR A 177 14.41 2.90 17.69
CA TYR A 177 13.10 2.36 18.02
C TYR A 177 12.02 2.89 17.05
N LEU A 178 12.01 4.19 16.74
CA LEU A 178 11.06 4.84 15.85
C LEU A 178 11.15 4.24 14.44
N VAL A 179 12.33 4.20 13.82
CA VAL A 179 12.48 3.67 12.47
C VAL A 179 12.23 2.16 12.41
N GLY A 180 12.65 1.42 13.44
CA GLY A 180 12.39 -0.03 13.55
C GLY A 180 10.94 -0.40 13.80
N SER A 181 10.15 0.52 14.38
CA SER A 181 8.72 0.33 14.63
C SER A 181 7.85 0.77 13.46
N THR A 182 8.38 1.61 12.56
CA THR A 182 7.64 2.26 11.47
C THR A 182 8.20 1.88 10.10
N ILE A 183 9.14 2.67 9.57
CA ILE A 183 9.58 2.64 8.18
C ILE A 183 10.48 1.44 7.82
N PHE A 184 11.18 0.86 8.79
CA PHE A 184 12.09 -0.28 8.61
C PHE A 184 11.71 -1.48 9.49
N SER A 185 10.41 -1.63 9.79
CA SER A 185 9.90 -2.81 10.47
C SER A 185 10.26 -4.08 9.67
N THR A 186 10.70 -5.11 10.39
CA THR A 186 11.15 -6.37 9.77
C THR A 186 10.19 -7.51 10.06
N THR A 187 10.26 -8.58 9.26
CA THR A 187 9.46 -9.80 9.48
C THR A 187 9.83 -10.56 10.75
N THR A 188 10.94 -10.23 11.41
CA THR A 188 11.23 -10.73 12.78
C THR A 188 10.20 -10.22 13.79
N GLY A 189 9.50 -9.15 13.46
CA GLY A 189 8.35 -8.65 14.21
C GLY A 189 8.69 -7.93 15.49
N ASN A 190 9.90 -7.98 16.05
CA ASN A 190 10.25 -7.23 17.26
C ASN A 190 11.72 -6.81 17.34
N LYS A 191 12.51 -7.03 16.28
CA LYS A 191 13.91 -6.63 16.22
C LYS A 191 14.17 -5.63 15.09
N VAL A 192 15.13 -4.73 15.32
CA VAL A 192 15.60 -3.73 14.36
C VAL A 192 17.11 -3.91 14.12
N PRO A 193 17.58 -3.85 12.87
CA PRO A 193 19.01 -3.91 12.55
C PRO A 193 19.81 -2.76 13.18
N VAL A 194 20.91 -3.09 13.85
CA VAL A 194 21.80 -2.11 14.50
C VAL A 194 22.50 -1.22 13.47
N MET A 195 22.62 -1.62 12.21
CA MET A 195 23.18 -0.80 11.14
C MET A 195 22.52 0.58 10.99
N TYR A 196 21.23 0.73 11.33
CA TYR A 196 20.56 2.03 11.31
C TYR A 196 21.04 2.94 12.45
N LEU A 197 21.50 2.38 13.58
CA LEU A 197 22.02 3.13 14.72
C LEU A 197 23.26 3.95 14.33
N SER A 198 24.12 3.39 13.48
CA SER A 198 25.32 4.10 12.97
C SER A 198 24.97 5.39 12.23
N LEU A 199 23.79 5.46 11.60
CA LEU A 199 23.35 6.65 10.88
C LEU A 199 22.92 7.77 11.84
N PHE A 200 22.68 7.46 13.12
CA PHE A 200 22.33 8.43 14.16
C PHE A 200 23.54 8.85 15.01
N GLU A 201 24.76 8.52 14.61
CA GLU A 201 25.97 8.97 15.33
C GLU A 201 26.02 10.50 15.42
N ASN A 202 25.78 11.18 14.29
CA ASN A 202 25.65 12.64 14.21
C ASN A 202 24.23 13.00 13.75
N PHE A 203 23.48 13.71 14.59
CA PHE A 203 22.09 14.05 14.31
C PHE A 203 21.93 14.99 13.11
N GLU A 204 22.83 15.95 12.88
CA GLU A 204 22.76 16.84 11.70
C GLU A 204 22.99 16.05 10.42
N LYS A 205 23.99 15.16 10.43
CA LYS A 205 24.25 14.27 9.30
C LYS A 205 23.07 13.33 9.06
N ALA A 206 22.44 12.83 10.13
CA ALA A 206 21.24 12.03 10.01
C ALA A 206 20.13 12.81 9.26
N GLY A 207 20.00 14.11 9.52
CA GLY A 207 19.04 14.99 8.84
C GLY A 207 19.29 15.20 7.35
N THR A 208 20.48 14.89 6.81
CA THR A 208 20.77 15.07 5.37
C THR A 208 20.42 13.86 4.51
N PHE A 209 20.00 12.74 5.11
CA PHE A 209 19.63 11.54 4.36
C PHE A 209 18.21 11.61 3.82
N ALA A 210 18.01 11.03 2.64
CA ALA A 210 16.71 10.83 2.01
C ALA A 210 15.94 9.66 2.67
N TRP A 211 15.59 9.80 3.95
CA TRP A 211 14.89 8.78 4.74
C TRP A 211 13.56 8.34 4.12
N GLY A 212 12.85 9.25 3.45
CA GLY A 212 11.62 8.96 2.73
C GLY A 212 11.85 8.05 1.53
N ALA A 213 12.87 8.32 0.71
CA ALA A 213 13.23 7.46 -0.40
C ALA A 213 13.66 6.06 0.07
N ALA A 214 14.42 6.00 1.18
CA ALA A 214 14.81 4.74 1.80
C ALA A 214 13.62 3.95 2.37
N ALA A 215 12.67 4.62 3.02
CA ALA A 215 11.43 4.02 3.50
C ALA A 215 10.63 3.40 2.34
N LEU A 216 10.57 4.10 1.20
CA LEU A 216 9.90 3.61 0.00
C LEU A 216 10.62 2.41 -0.61
N ALA A 217 11.95 2.44 -0.73
CA ALA A 217 12.75 1.31 -1.17
C ALA A 217 12.48 0.06 -0.31
N PHE A 218 12.44 0.25 1.01
CA PHE A 218 12.16 -0.83 1.94
C PHE A 218 10.75 -1.38 1.76
N LEU A 219 9.74 -0.51 1.63
CA LEU A 219 8.35 -0.92 1.43
C LEU A 219 8.14 -1.63 0.09
N TYR A 220 8.73 -1.16 -1.00
CA TYR A 220 8.67 -1.81 -2.32
C TYR A 220 9.24 -3.23 -2.26
N ARG A 221 10.41 -3.41 -1.61
CA ARG A 221 10.99 -4.74 -1.38
C ARG A 221 10.05 -5.62 -0.55
N ALA A 222 9.45 -5.07 0.51
CA ALA A 222 8.55 -5.82 1.38
C ALA A 222 7.26 -6.25 0.67
N LEU A 223 6.64 -5.36 -0.10
CA LEU A 223 5.49 -5.65 -0.96
C LEU A 223 5.83 -6.71 -2.01
N GLY A 224 6.98 -6.59 -2.67
CA GLY A 224 7.44 -7.56 -3.68
C GLY A 224 7.71 -8.95 -3.11
N ASN A 225 8.17 -9.06 -1.86
CA ASN A 225 8.30 -10.34 -1.17
C ASN A 225 6.91 -10.87 -0.76
N ALA A 226 6.09 -10.02 -0.13
CA ALA A 226 4.78 -10.41 0.36
C ALA A 226 3.79 -10.77 -0.75
N SER A 227 4.00 -10.36 -2.01
CA SER A 227 3.16 -10.75 -3.14
C SER A 227 3.44 -12.17 -3.65
N LEU A 228 4.50 -12.84 -3.17
CA LEU A 228 4.77 -14.24 -3.50
C LEU A 228 3.80 -15.18 -2.76
N LYS A 229 3.35 -16.23 -3.45
CA LYS A 229 2.40 -17.23 -2.91
C LYS A 229 2.91 -17.98 -1.67
N SER A 230 4.24 -18.08 -1.51
CA SER A 230 4.88 -18.74 -0.36
C SER A 230 4.93 -17.88 0.91
N GLN A 231 4.69 -16.57 0.82
CA GLN A 231 4.85 -15.65 1.93
C GLN A 231 3.53 -15.43 2.67
N SER A 232 3.57 -15.45 4.00
CA SER A 232 2.43 -15.25 4.91
C SER A 232 2.58 -14.04 5.84
N THR A 233 3.66 -13.28 5.67
CA THR A 233 3.97 -12.11 6.50
C THR A 233 4.36 -10.92 5.62
N ILE A 234 4.18 -9.71 6.14
CA ILE A 234 4.63 -8.46 5.52
C ILE A 234 5.20 -7.52 6.57
N SER A 235 6.20 -6.73 6.18
CA SER A 235 6.83 -5.70 6.99
C SER A 235 7.02 -4.40 6.19
N GLY A 236 7.80 -3.44 6.69
CA GLY A 236 7.92 -2.10 6.13
C GLY A 236 6.83 -1.15 6.64
N CYS A 237 6.73 0.04 6.05
CA CYS A 237 5.75 1.05 6.47
C CYS A 237 4.33 0.70 5.97
N LEU A 238 3.63 -0.15 6.72
CA LEU A 238 2.24 -0.53 6.49
C LEU A 238 1.26 0.60 6.82
N THR A 239 1.60 1.49 7.76
CA THR A 239 0.83 2.73 7.97
C THR A 239 0.83 3.59 6.71
N LEU A 240 1.97 3.71 6.01
CA LEU A 240 2.06 4.41 4.72
C LEU A 240 1.19 3.71 3.66
N LEU A 241 1.32 2.39 3.50
CA LEU A 241 0.50 1.63 2.54
C LEU A 241 -1.01 1.81 2.78
N GLN A 242 -1.44 1.69 4.03
CA GLN A 242 -2.85 1.84 4.38
C GLN A 242 -3.33 3.26 4.17
N CYS A 243 -2.59 4.28 4.63
CA CYS A 243 -3.02 5.68 4.50
C CYS A 243 -2.94 6.19 3.06
N TRP A 244 -2.01 5.66 2.26
CA TRP A 244 -1.99 5.83 0.81
C TRP A 244 -3.28 5.31 0.17
N SER A 245 -3.69 4.08 0.53
CA SER A 245 -4.93 3.52 0.01
C SER A 245 -6.15 4.34 0.44
N TYR A 246 -6.17 4.86 1.67
CA TYR A 246 -7.25 5.72 2.13
C TYR A 246 -7.29 7.05 1.39
N SER A 247 -6.14 7.61 1.04
CA SER A 247 -6.06 8.88 0.32
C SER A 247 -6.48 8.75 -1.14
N ARG A 248 -6.18 7.60 -1.78
CA ARG A 248 -6.39 7.41 -3.22
C ARG A 248 -7.58 6.55 -3.60
N LEU A 249 -7.95 5.56 -2.80
CA LEU A 249 -9.01 4.61 -3.10
C LEU A 249 -10.19 4.78 -2.15
N ASN A 250 -11.42 4.65 -2.66
CA ASN A 250 -12.61 4.59 -1.82
C ASN A 250 -12.70 3.25 -1.06
N VAL A 251 -12.10 2.19 -1.60
CA VAL A 251 -12.11 0.85 -1.00
C VAL A 251 -11.35 0.84 0.33
N GLY A 252 -12.04 0.48 1.40
CA GLY A 252 -11.46 0.42 2.76
C GLY A 252 -11.24 1.78 3.42
N ARG A 253 -11.53 2.89 2.73
CA ARG A 253 -11.46 4.24 3.28
C ARG A 253 -12.39 4.38 4.49
N PRO A 254 -11.92 4.85 5.65
CA PRO A 254 -12.77 5.12 6.79
C PRO A 254 -13.83 6.17 6.43
N LYS A 255 -15.10 5.90 6.76
CA LYS A 255 -16.18 6.88 6.63
C LYS A 255 -16.10 7.90 7.76
N PHE A 256 -16.28 9.17 7.43
CA PHE A 256 -16.25 10.28 8.37
C PHE A 256 -17.66 10.76 8.70
N ASN A 257 -17.90 11.12 9.96
CA ASN A 257 -19.12 11.84 10.35
C ASN A 257 -18.98 13.37 10.17
N GLN A 258 -17.75 13.88 10.14
CA GLN A 258 -17.38 15.27 9.88
C GLN A 258 -16.10 15.29 9.03
N GLU A 259 -16.03 16.18 8.04
CA GLU A 259 -14.81 16.31 7.24
C GLU A 259 -13.62 16.72 8.13
N PRO A 260 -12.46 16.06 8.01
CA PRO A 260 -11.27 16.44 8.77
C PRO A 260 -10.81 17.85 8.41
N ASP A 261 -10.26 18.57 9.38
CA ASP A 261 -9.53 19.81 9.12
C ASP A 261 -8.42 19.57 8.08
N GLY A 262 -8.48 20.31 6.97
CA GLY A 262 -7.57 20.18 5.82
C GLY A 262 -6.17 20.73 6.08
N SER A 263 -5.93 21.34 7.24
CA SER A 263 -4.68 22.02 7.59
C SER A 263 -3.62 21.12 8.27
N CYS A 264 -3.89 19.82 8.48
CA CYS A 264 -2.98 18.97 9.26
C CYS A 264 -1.78 18.45 8.45
N PHE A 265 -0.57 18.71 8.96
CA PHE A 265 0.68 18.12 8.47
C PHE A 265 1.43 17.38 9.60
N PRO A 266 1.94 16.16 9.36
CA PRO A 266 1.87 15.37 8.12
C PRO A 266 0.47 14.82 7.86
N TYR A 267 0.15 14.54 6.58
CA TYR A 267 -1.22 14.25 6.13
C TYR A 267 -1.82 12.97 6.75
N VAL A 268 -0.97 12.04 7.22
CA VAL A 268 -1.42 10.86 7.98
C VAL A 268 -2.25 11.20 9.22
N LEU A 269 -2.06 12.39 9.81
CA LEU A 269 -2.84 12.87 10.96
C LEU A 269 -4.34 12.95 10.66
N LYS A 270 -4.71 13.13 9.39
CA LYS A 270 -6.10 13.09 8.92
C LYS A 270 -6.83 11.80 9.33
N TRP A 271 -6.09 10.71 9.48
CA TRP A 271 -6.60 9.37 9.79
C TRP A 271 -6.51 9.00 11.30
N ARG A 272 -6.01 9.91 12.16
CA ARG A 272 -5.85 9.68 13.61
C ARG A 272 -7.17 9.29 14.28
N GLY A 273 -7.15 8.22 15.09
CA GLY A 273 -8.26 7.84 15.99
C GLY A 273 -9.52 7.32 15.30
N LYS A 274 -9.49 7.15 13.97
CA LYS A 274 -10.68 6.90 13.15
C LYS A 274 -10.78 5.43 12.78
N SER A 275 -11.24 4.63 13.74
CA SER A 275 -11.84 3.33 13.46
C SER A 275 -13.33 3.55 13.22
N GLY A 276 -13.70 4.01 12.02
CA GLY A 276 -15.11 4.04 11.64
C GLY A 276 -15.67 2.63 11.73
N SER A 277 -16.86 2.44 12.35
CA SER A 277 -17.55 1.15 12.55
C SER A 277 -17.28 0.17 11.41
N ARG A 278 -16.26 -0.68 11.58
CA ARG A 278 -15.79 -1.57 10.50
C ARG A 278 -16.70 -2.77 10.51
N THR A 279 -17.59 -2.87 9.53
CA THR A 279 -18.09 -4.18 9.12
C THR A 279 -16.84 -5.03 8.89
N LYS A 280 -16.69 -6.18 9.57
CA LYS A 280 -15.52 -7.06 9.46
C LYS A 280 -15.40 -7.55 8.01
N CYS A 281 -14.73 -6.77 7.16
CA CYS A 281 -14.44 -7.15 5.79
C CYS A 281 -13.29 -8.16 5.80
N ASN A 282 -13.48 -9.27 5.11
CA ASN A 282 -12.40 -10.24 4.86
C ASN A 282 -11.64 -9.87 3.58
N VAL A 283 -10.49 -10.52 3.36
CA VAL A 283 -9.65 -10.31 2.17
C VAL A 283 -10.46 -10.46 0.88
N VAL A 284 -11.35 -11.45 0.82
CA VAL A 284 -12.22 -11.72 -0.34
C VAL A 284 -13.14 -10.54 -0.65
N SER A 285 -13.68 -9.87 0.37
CA SER A 285 -14.58 -8.72 0.19
C SER A 285 -13.82 -7.52 -0.37
N TYR A 286 -12.63 -7.23 0.18
CA TYR A 286 -11.76 -6.19 -0.38
C TYR A 286 -11.30 -6.52 -1.79
N ARG A 287 -10.94 -7.78 -2.06
CA ARG A 287 -10.57 -8.25 -3.39
C ARG A 287 -11.67 -7.99 -4.41
N LYS A 288 -12.93 -8.33 -4.09
CA LYS A 288 -14.08 -8.05 -4.95
C LYS A 288 -14.29 -6.56 -5.19
N ALA A 289 -14.12 -5.74 -4.15
CA ALA A 289 -14.23 -4.29 -4.27
C ALA A 289 -13.11 -3.71 -5.16
N LEU A 290 -11.88 -4.21 -5.02
CA LEU A 290 -10.75 -3.83 -5.87
C LEU A 290 -10.92 -4.32 -7.32
N ASP A 291 -11.48 -5.50 -7.54
CA ASP A 291 -11.81 -6.05 -8.87
C ASP A 291 -12.95 -5.26 -9.55
N SER A 292 -13.69 -4.44 -8.80
CA SER A 292 -14.81 -3.61 -9.30
C SER A 292 -14.49 -2.11 -9.30
N LEU A 293 -13.22 -1.72 -9.12
CA LEU A 293 -12.81 -0.32 -9.10
C LEU A 293 -13.05 0.35 -10.46
N ASN A 294 -13.64 1.54 -10.44
CA ASN A 294 -13.79 2.40 -11.60
C ASN A 294 -12.98 3.69 -11.42
N SER A 295 -12.81 4.47 -12.50
CA SER A 295 -12.05 5.73 -12.45
C SER A 295 -12.59 6.71 -11.40
N CYS A 296 -13.91 6.74 -11.19
CA CYS A 296 -14.57 7.58 -10.18
C CYS A 296 -14.30 7.13 -8.73
N ASP A 297 -13.81 5.92 -8.51
CA ASP A 297 -13.46 5.42 -7.18
C ASP A 297 -12.04 5.81 -6.74
N VAL A 298 -11.32 6.51 -7.61
CA VAL A 298 -9.91 6.86 -7.45
C VAL A 298 -9.74 8.38 -7.37
N GLN A 299 -9.16 8.82 -6.26
CA GLN A 299 -8.65 10.18 -6.09
C GLN A 299 -7.21 10.23 -6.61
N TRP A 300 -7.03 10.70 -7.85
CA TRP A 300 -5.72 10.79 -8.50
C TRP A 300 -4.79 11.83 -7.88
N LEU A 301 -5.35 12.94 -7.38
CA LEU A 301 -4.62 14.06 -6.79
C LEU A 301 -5.12 14.33 -5.36
N PRO A 302 -4.79 13.48 -4.38
CA PRO A 302 -5.33 13.60 -3.02
C PRO A 302 -4.77 14.80 -2.23
N TYR A 303 -3.67 15.40 -2.69
CA TYR A 303 -2.98 16.50 -2.02
C TYR A 303 -3.17 17.86 -2.69
N LYS A 304 -3.98 17.94 -3.76
CA LYS A 304 -4.17 19.18 -4.54
C LYS A 304 -4.66 20.35 -3.68
N ASP A 305 -5.53 20.06 -2.72
CA ASP A 305 -6.17 21.05 -1.86
C ASP A 305 -5.47 21.22 -0.51
N MET A 306 -4.26 20.64 -0.33
CA MET A 306 -3.48 20.87 0.88
C MET A 306 -3.01 22.33 0.96
N ASP A 307 -3.14 22.91 2.14
CA ASP A 307 -2.63 24.26 2.40
C ASP A 307 -1.11 24.26 2.25
N SER A 308 -0.62 25.02 1.26
CA SER A 308 0.81 25.13 1.01
C SER A 308 1.56 25.70 2.22
N THR A 309 0.93 26.49 3.09
CA THR A 309 1.59 27.02 4.29
C THR A 309 1.85 25.95 5.36
N SER A 310 1.11 24.84 5.33
CA SER A 310 1.28 23.72 6.27
C SER A 310 2.46 22.82 5.93
N ILE A 311 2.90 22.81 4.67
CA ILE A 311 4.00 21.97 4.20
C ILE A 311 5.33 22.68 4.50
N PRO A 312 6.31 22.00 5.10
CA PRO A 312 7.66 22.54 5.32
C PRO A 312 8.36 22.90 4.01
N GLU A 313 9.12 24.00 4.01
CA GLU A 313 9.72 24.56 2.79
C GLU A 313 10.80 23.66 2.17
N ASP A 314 11.57 22.99 3.01
CA ASP A 314 12.53 21.94 2.63
C ASP A 314 11.82 20.80 1.87
N LEU A 315 10.71 20.30 2.40
CA LEU A 315 9.93 19.26 1.73
C LEU A 315 9.33 19.76 0.41
N LYS A 316 8.78 20.98 0.36
CA LYS A 316 8.24 21.56 -0.89
C LYS A 316 9.30 21.61 -1.98
N SER A 317 10.50 22.08 -1.67
CA SER A 317 11.59 22.17 -2.66
C SER A 317 11.94 20.81 -3.25
N SER A 318 11.85 19.74 -2.45
CA SER A 318 12.13 18.37 -2.87
C SER A 318 11.00 17.74 -3.69
N LEU A 319 9.76 18.27 -3.63
CA LEU A 319 8.61 17.71 -4.38
C LEU A 319 8.81 17.78 -5.89
N ASN A 320 9.74 18.59 -6.41
CA ASN A 320 10.13 18.55 -7.83
C ASN A 320 10.69 17.17 -8.25
N LEU A 321 11.26 16.42 -7.30
CA LEU A 321 11.75 15.06 -7.54
C LEU A 321 10.69 13.97 -7.42
N ARG A 322 9.43 14.32 -7.13
CA ARG A 322 8.36 13.33 -6.90
C ARG A 322 8.14 12.36 -8.07
N ALA A 323 8.46 12.80 -9.28
CA ALA A 323 8.35 12.03 -10.51
C ALA A 323 9.74 11.67 -11.11
N SER A 324 10.80 11.64 -10.29
CA SER A 324 12.13 11.21 -10.73
C SER A 324 12.20 9.71 -10.99
N LYS A 325 12.54 9.30 -12.21
CA LYS A 325 12.84 7.91 -12.56
C LYS A 325 14.28 7.58 -12.14
N THR A 326 14.43 6.81 -11.06
CA THR A 326 15.74 6.56 -10.43
C THR A 326 15.73 5.28 -9.58
N MET A 327 16.84 4.98 -8.92
CA MET A 327 17.00 3.89 -7.95
C MET A 327 16.85 4.40 -6.52
N LEU A 328 15.89 3.86 -5.77
CA LEU A 328 15.72 4.11 -4.35
C LEU A 328 16.65 3.21 -3.55
N LEU A 329 17.34 3.79 -2.56
CA LEU A 329 18.42 3.12 -1.84
C LEU A 329 18.19 3.10 -0.32
N CYS A 330 18.17 1.89 0.24
CA CYS A 330 18.21 1.63 1.69
C CYS A 330 19.15 0.45 1.95
N PHE A 331 20.44 0.74 2.17
CA PHE A 331 21.51 -0.25 2.30
C PHE A 331 21.50 -1.31 1.18
N ASP A 332 21.12 -2.55 1.48
CA ASP A 332 21.08 -3.66 0.53
C ASP A 332 19.80 -3.68 -0.33
N LYS A 333 18.86 -2.77 -0.07
CA LYS A 333 17.60 -2.64 -0.80
C LYS A 333 17.74 -1.53 -1.82
N ALA A 334 18.01 -1.93 -3.04
CA ALA A 334 17.91 -1.10 -4.24
C ALA A 334 16.62 -1.46 -4.99
N GLU A 335 15.73 -0.49 -5.17
CA GLU A 335 14.44 -0.65 -5.86
C GLU A 335 14.23 0.44 -6.90
N ARG A 336 13.72 0.07 -8.09
CA ARG A 336 13.41 1.05 -9.14
C ARG A 336 12.20 1.89 -8.74
N HIS A 337 12.31 3.20 -8.93
CA HIS A 337 11.19 4.14 -8.93
C HIS A 337 10.84 4.47 -10.38
N LEU A 338 9.63 4.06 -10.80
CA LEU A 338 9.16 4.13 -12.20
C LEU A 338 7.90 4.99 -12.30
N PRO A 339 7.98 6.31 -12.01
CA PRO A 339 6.83 7.20 -12.02
C PRO A 339 6.20 7.35 -13.41
N ASP A 340 6.95 7.08 -14.49
CA ASP A 340 6.46 7.05 -15.87
C ASP A 340 5.36 6.02 -16.12
N ARG A 341 5.15 5.06 -15.20
CA ARG A 341 4.07 4.07 -15.27
C ARG A 341 2.80 4.50 -14.51
N CYS A 342 2.87 5.60 -13.77
CA CYS A 342 1.80 6.06 -12.87
C CYS A 342 1.55 7.56 -12.99
N LEU A 343 1.70 8.11 -14.20
CA LEU A 343 1.61 9.56 -14.51
C LEU A 343 0.29 10.21 -14.11
N ARG A 344 -0.80 9.44 -14.12
CA ARG A 344 -2.12 9.91 -13.63
C ARG A 344 -2.10 10.35 -12.16
N GLN A 345 -1.21 9.78 -11.33
CA GLN A 345 -1.04 10.21 -9.94
C GLN A 345 -0.38 11.60 -9.79
N PHE A 346 0.17 12.13 -10.88
CA PHE A 346 0.75 13.47 -10.98
C PHE A 346 -0.12 14.41 -11.82
N GLY A 347 -1.32 13.97 -12.23
CA GLY A 347 -2.25 14.77 -13.03
C GLY A 347 -1.87 14.86 -14.50
N MET A 348 -1.08 13.91 -15.00
CA MET A 348 -0.60 13.83 -16.37
C MET A 348 -1.26 12.67 -17.11
N HIS A 349 -1.38 12.77 -18.43
CA HIS A 349 -1.83 11.66 -19.28
C HIS A 349 -0.81 10.51 -19.24
N GLN A 350 -1.31 9.29 -19.30
CA GLN A 350 -0.50 8.09 -19.22
C GLN A 350 -0.28 7.51 -20.63
N PRO A 351 0.92 7.64 -21.22
CA PRO A 351 1.28 6.91 -22.43
C PRO A 351 1.61 5.46 -22.10
N ILE A 352 1.79 4.64 -23.14
CA ILE A 352 2.39 3.31 -23.01
C ILE A 352 3.82 3.50 -22.44
N PRO A 353 4.13 2.96 -21.25
CA PRO A 353 5.44 3.13 -20.64
C PRO A 353 6.51 2.37 -21.43
N LYS A 354 7.76 2.81 -21.30
CA LYS A 354 8.91 2.07 -21.82
C LYS A 354 9.06 0.72 -21.10
N ASP A 355 9.64 -0.25 -21.79
CA ASP A 355 9.92 -1.57 -21.23
C ASP A 355 10.76 -1.47 -19.97
N VAL A 356 10.37 -2.26 -18.97
CA VAL A 356 11.10 -2.36 -17.70
C VAL A 356 12.17 -3.43 -17.85
N GLN A 357 13.43 -3.02 -17.76
CA GLN A 357 14.52 -3.98 -17.72
C GLN A 357 14.36 -4.90 -16.52
N ARG A 358 14.34 -6.21 -16.79
CA ARG A 358 14.31 -7.26 -15.77
C ARG A 358 15.38 -6.98 -14.72
N TRP A 359 14.94 -6.86 -13.47
CA TRP A 359 15.81 -6.55 -12.34
C TRP A 359 15.86 -7.72 -11.36
N GLU A 360 17.06 -8.24 -11.14
CA GLU A 360 17.28 -9.28 -10.14
C GLU A 360 17.47 -8.65 -8.75
N ARG A 361 16.47 -8.82 -7.89
CA ARG A 361 16.57 -8.46 -6.48
C ARG A 361 17.47 -9.46 -5.76
N LYS A 362 18.72 -9.06 -5.55
CA LYS A 362 19.70 -9.89 -4.84
C LYS A 362 19.64 -9.64 -3.33
N SER A 363 19.88 -10.69 -2.56
CA SER A 363 19.93 -10.71 -1.09
C SER A 363 21.36 -10.99 -0.67
N ARG A 364 21.85 -10.29 0.37
CA ARG A 364 23.22 -10.46 0.91
C ARG A 364 23.60 -11.91 1.24
N ILE A 365 22.62 -12.79 1.45
CA ILE A 365 22.85 -14.18 1.87
C ILE A 365 23.34 -15.05 0.69
N VAL A 366 23.06 -14.68 -0.56
CA VAL A 366 23.21 -15.59 -1.71
C VAL A 366 24.32 -15.19 -2.68
N ASP A 367 24.67 -13.90 -2.77
CA ASP A 367 25.63 -13.43 -3.76
C ASP A 367 27.00 -13.15 -3.14
N HIS A 368 27.99 -13.94 -3.58
CA HIS A 368 29.41 -13.79 -3.26
C HIS A 368 29.94 -12.40 -3.65
N GLY A 369 29.81 -11.41 -2.75
CA GLY A 369 30.65 -10.22 -2.52
C GLY A 369 30.94 -9.22 -3.66
N VAL A 370 31.21 -9.68 -4.89
CA VAL A 370 31.83 -8.89 -5.97
C VAL A 370 30.79 -8.24 -6.89
N ASP A 371 29.69 -8.93 -7.21
CA ASP A 371 28.60 -8.40 -8.07
C ASP A 371 27.71 -7.36 -7.33
N LEU A 372 27.68 -7.40 -5.99
CA LEU A 372 26.86 -6.48 -5.19
C LEU A 372 27.41 -5.06 -5.17
N LEU A 373 28.74 -4.90 -5.13
CA LEU A 373 29.41 -3.59 -5.11
C LEU A 373 29.20 -2.84 -6.43
N GLY A 374 29.54 -3.46 -7.56
CA GLY A 374 29.41 -2.82 -8.88
C GLY A 374 27.97 -2.45 -9.28
N LYS A 375 26.97 -3.26 -8.88
CA LYS A 375 25.55 -2.92 -9.10
C LYS A 375 25.07 -1.81 -8.18
N MET A 376 25.58 -1.76 -6.94
CA MET A 376 25.27 -0.68 -6.02
C MET A 376 25.89 0.64 -6.49
N ASP A 377 27.06 0.60 -7.14
CA ASP A 377 27.68 1.79 -7.77
C ASP A 377 26.82 2.36 -8.91
N LEU A 378 26.25 1.50 -9.77
CA LEU A 378 25.31 1.95 -10.81
C LEU A 378 24.06 2.56 -10.19
N ALA A 379 23.50 1.94 -9.16
CA ALA A 379 22.32 2.46 -8.49
C ALA A 379 22.62 3.79 -7.75
N LEU A 380 23.81 3.94 -7.18
CA LEU A 380 24.29 5.20 -6.59
C LEU A 380 24.47 6.29 -7.64
N LYS A 381 24.97 5.94 -8.83
CA LYS A 381 25.07 6.87 -9.95
C LYS A 381 23.68 7.35 -10.39
N GLU A 382 22.74 6.43 -10.63
CA GLU A 382 21.36 6.76 -10.98
C GLU A 382 20.68 7.63 -9.91
N TRP A 383 20.93 7.33 -8.62
CA TRP A 383 20.44 8.16 -7.51
C TRP A 383 21.03 9.57 -7.56
N THR A 384 22.34 9.71 -7.81
CA THR A 384 23.01 11.02 -7.87
C THR A 384 22.48 11.87 -9.03
N GLU A 385 22.16 11.23 -10.17
CA GLU A 385 21.63 11.86 -11.38
C GLU A 385 20.10 12.00 -11.39
N ARG A 386 19.40 11.71 -10.27
CA ARG A 386 17.92 11.69 -10.18
C ARG A 386 17.24 12.97 -10.68
N TRP A 387 17.86 14.12 -10.50
CA TRP A 387 17.36 15.43 -10.93
C TRP A 387 17.24 15.57 -12.45
N LEU A 388 18.06 14.81 -13.20
CA LEU A 388 18.05 14.81 -14.66
C LEU A 388 16.97 13.90 -15.25
N HIS A 389 16.33 13.09 -14.41
CA HIS A 389 15.40 12.03 -14.81
C HIS A 389 13.99 12.25 -14.27
N VAL A 390 13.62 13.50 -13.96
CA VAL A 390 12.23 13.85 -13.63
C VAL A 390 11.37 13.65 -14.88
N VAL A 391 10.37 12.78 -14.77
CA VAL A 391 9.49 12.42 -15.88
C VAL A 391 8.47 13.54 -16.09
N GLU A 392 8.33 13.97 -17.33
CA GLU A 392 7.32 14.91 -17.78
C GLU A 392 6.20 14.17 -18.53
N GLY A 393 4.98 14.70 -18.44
CA GLY A 393 3.82 14.14 -19.14
C GLY A 393 3.81 14.49 -20.61
N ASP A 394 3.31 13.58 -21.45
CA ASP A 394 3.01 13.84 -22.85
C ASP A 394 1.54 14.27 -22.99
N LEU A 395 1.30 15.51 -23.40
CA LEU A 395 -0.05 16.04 -23.60
C LEU A 395 -0.81 15.36 -24.75
N MET A 396 -0.09 14.67 -25.65
CA MET A 396 -0.65 13.98 -26.80
C MET A 396 -0.86 12.48 -26.56
N ALA A 397 -0.58 11.99 -25.34
CA ALA A 397 -0.75 10.58 -25.01
C ALA A 397 -2.21 10.16 -25.05
N ASP A 398 -2.52 9.11 -25.83
CA ASP A 398 -3.85 8.50 -25.84
C ASP A 398 -4.00 7.49 -24.69
N GLU A 399 -4.77 7.86 -23.68
CA GLU A 399 -5.06 6.98 -22.53
C GLU A 399 -5.80 5.70 -22.94
N SER A 400 -6.53 5.73 -24.07
CA SER A 400 -7.20 4.55 -24.61
C SER A 400 -6.18 3.54 -25.08
N GLU A 401 -5.15 3.95 -25.82
CA GLU A 401 -4.05 3.07 -26.25
C GLU A 401 -3.31 2.47 -25.06
N TYR A 402 -3.04 3.29 -24.03
CA TYR A 402 -2.47 2.81 -22.78
C TYR A 402 -3.34 1.73 -22.13
N MET A 403 -4.65 1.94 -22.00
CA MET A 403 -5.53 0.96 -21.37
C MET A 403 -5.61 -0.35 -22.18
N HIS A 404 -5.64 -0.28 -23.52
CA HIS A 404 -5.59 -1.47 -24.38
C HIS A 404 -4.28 -2.24 -24.21
N TRP A 405 -3.14 -1.55 -24.13
CA TRP A 405 -1.85 -2.19 -23.83
C TRP A 405 -1.84 -2.79 -22.42
N TYR A 406 -2.35 -2.05 -21.43
CA TYR A 406 -2.38 -2.46 -20.04
C TYR A 406 -3.21 -3.74 -19.84
N GLU A 407 -4.35 -3.85 -20.51
CA GLU A 407 -5.21 -5.04 -20.46
C GLU A 407 -4.53 -6.30 -21.02
N ARG A 408 -3.56 -6.15 -21.91
CA ARG A 408 -2.80 -7.28 -22.46
C ARG A 408 -1.72 -7.79 -21.51
N ILE A 409 -1.10 -6.92 -20.72
CA ILE A 409 0.04 -7.26 -19.86
C ILE A 409 -0.34 -7.56 -18.41
N THR A 410 -1.57 -7.22 -18.00
CA THR A 410 -2.02 -7.31 -16.62
C THR A 410 -2.91 -8.52 -16.36
N ARG A 411 -3.00 -8.90 -15.07
CA ARG A 411 -4.08 -9.76 -14.55
C ARG A 411 -5.01 -8.87 -13.73
N LYS A 412 -6.08 -8.42 -14.38
CA LYS A 412 -7.01 -7.39 -13.86
C LYS A 412 -7.81 -7.87 -12.64
N CYS A 413 -8.27 -9.11 -12.68
CA CYS A 413 -9.10 -9.72 -11.65
C CYS A 413 -8.36 -10.86 -10.96
N ILE A 414 -8.41 -10.88 -9.64
CA ILE A 414 -7.74 -11.92 -8.84
C ILE A 414 -8.74 -12.93 -8.30
N GLY A 415 -9.94 -12.48 -7.90
CA GLY A 415 -10.98 -13.40 -7.49
C GLY A 415 -11.48 -14.21 -8.67
N ARG A 416 -11.61 -15.53 -8.52
CA ARG A 416 -12.42 -16.32 -9.44
C ARG A 416 -13.85 -15.83 -9.29
N VAL A 417 -14.42 -15.26 -10.35
CA VAL A 417 -15.86 -15.06 -10.43
C VAL A 417 -16.44 -16.46 -10.50
N THR A 418 -16.66 -17.07 -9.34
CA THR A 418 -17.63 -18.17 -9.27
C THR A 418 -18.96 -17.50 -9.52
N SER A 419 -19.31 -17.38 -10.81
CA SER A 419 -20.66 -17.14 -11.27
C SER A 419 -21.48 -18.37 -10.85
N SER A 420 -21.74 -18.49 -9.55
CA SER A 420 -23.04 -19.00 -9.19
C SER A 420 -24.01 -18.04 -9.88
N LEU A 421 -24.81 -18.54 -10.82
CA LEU A 421 -25.93 -17.80 -11.41
C LEU A 421 -26.68 -17.00 -10.33
N GLU A 422 -26.73 -17.51 -9.11
CA GLU A 422 -27.33 -16.87 -7.93
C GLU A 422 -26.70 -15.51 -7.56
N SER A 423 -25.40 -15.31 -7.76
CA SER A 423 -24.68 -14.07 -7.41
C SER A 423 -24.81 -12.97 -8.47
N GLU A 424 -24.90 -13.33 -9.75
CA GLU A 424 -25.24 -12.40 -10.82
C GLU A 424 -26.73 -12.06 -10.76
N TYR A 425 -27.58 -13.07 -10.56
CA TYR A 425 -29.00 -12.88 -10.31
C TYR A 425 -29.25 -11.93 -9.13
N GLN A 426 -28.60 -12.13 -7.99
CA GLN A 426 -28.77 -11.26 -6.82
C GLN A 426 -28.28 -9.83 -7.09
N ARG A 427 -27.22 -9.64 -7.87
CA ARG A 427 -26.72 -8.30 -8.26
C ARG A 427 -27.71 -7.59 -9.17
N THR A 428 -28.21 -8.27 -10.21
CA THR A 428 -29.22 -7.72 -11.13
C THR A 428 -30.50 -7.36 -10.37
N VAL A 429 -30.98 -8.23 -9.48
CA VAL A 429 -32.16 -7.97 -8.65
C VAL A 429 -31.95 -6.78 -7.70
N THR A 430 -30.74 -6.64 -7.14
CA THR A 430 -30.42 -5.50 -6.25
C THR A 430 -30.39 -4.18 -7.02
N ALA A 431 -29.73 -4.14 -8.18
CA ALA A 431 -29.71 -2.96 -9.05
C ALA A 431 -31.11 -2.59 -9.54
N MET A 432 -31.95 -3.57 -9.91
CA MET A 432 -33.35 -3.32 -10.30
C MET A 432 -34.19 -2.74 -9.14
N ARG A 433 -33.95 -3.18 -7.89
CA ARG A 433 -34.61 -2.60 -6.71
C ARG A 433 -34.16 -1.17 -6.43
N GLU A 434 -32.88 -0.85 -6.65
CA GLU A 434 -32.39 0.52 -6.52
C GLU A 434 -33.02 1.43 -7.57
N ILE A 435 -33.11 0.99 -8.83
CA ILE A 435 -33.79 1.73 -9.90
C ILE A 435 -35.27 1.93 -9.56
N ALA A 436 -35.96 0.90 -9.05
CA ALA A 436 -37.36 1.01 -8.62
C ALA A 436 -37.52 2.06 -7.50
N ASN A 437 -36.69 2.00 -6.45
CA ASN A 437 -36.73 2.96 -5.36
C ASN A 437 -36.45 4.39 -5.84
N ILE A 438 -35.48 4.59 -6.74
CA ILE A 438 -35.17 5.90 -7.31
C ILE A 438 -36.35 6.41 -8.13
N ALA A 439 -36.97 5.56 -8.96
CA ALA A 439 -38.13 5.92 -9.74
C ALA A 439 -39.33 6.28 -8.85
N ASP A 440 -39.55 5.55 -7.76
CA ASP A 440 -40.64 5.78 -6.80
C ASP A 440 -40.49 7.06 -5.99
N ILE A 441 -39.25 7.43 -5.66
CA ILE A 441 -38.92 8.65 -4.92
C ILE A 441 -38.84 9.88 -5.84
N PHE A 442 -38.75 9.69 -7.16
CA PHE A 442 -38.61 10.77 -8.13
C PHE A 442 -39.83 11.69 -8.11
N SER A 443 -39.63 12.99 -7.85
CA SER A 443 -40.71 13.98 -7.83
C SER A 443 -41.22 14.24 -9.25
N THR A 444 -42.54 14.23 -9.41
CA THR A 444 -43.24 14.57 -10.66
C THR A 444 -43.65 16.05 -10.72
N GLU A 445 -43.29 16.86 -9.71
CA GLU A 445 -43.63 18.27 -9.68
C GLU A 445 -42.90 19.05 -10.78
N GLY A 446 -43.66 19.66 -11.69
CA GLY A 446 -43.12 20.47 -12.79
C GLY A 446 -42.76 19.70 -14.06
N MET A 447 -43.04 18.39 -14.13
CA MET A 447 -42.83 17.58 -15.34
C MET A 447 -43.95 17.76 -16.36
N ASP A 448 -43.59 17.72 -17.64
CA ASP A 448 -44.58 17.64 -18.72
C ASP A 448 -45.27 16.26 -18.76
N PRO A 449 -46.47 16.17 -19.35
CA PRO A 449 -47.25 14.93 -19.37
C PRO A 449 -46.58 13.75 -20.09
N GLN A 450 -45.66 14.00 -21.04
CA GLN A 450 -44.96 12.94 -21.78
C GLN A 450 -43.87 12.29 -20.93
N ASN A 451 -43.16 13.10 -20.13
CA ASN A 451 -42.12 12.63 -19.22
C ASN A 451 -42.70 11.89 -18.01
N ILE A 452 -43.90 12.26 -17.55
CA ILE A 452 -44.63 11.50 -16.52
C ILE A 452 -45.03 10.11 -17.05
N ASP A 453 -45.52 10.02 -18.29
CA ASP A 453 -45.89 8.74 -18.92
C ASP A 453 -44.66 7.84 -19.13
N LEU A 454 -43.53 8.40 -19.55
CA LEU A 454 -42.25 7.67 -19.66
C LEU A 454 -41.77 7.13 -18.31
N LEU A 455 -41.89 7.92 -17.24
CA LEU A 455 -41.51 7.50 -15.89
C LEU A 455 -42.40 6.34 -15.40
N ASP A 456 -43.71 6.43 -15.64
CA ASP A 456 -44.65 5.34 -15.31
C ASP A 456 -44.39 4.08 -16.14
N GLN A 457 -44.03 4.22 -17.42
CA GLN A 457 -43.61 3.08 -18.23
C GLN A 457 -42.34 2.41 -17.68
N VAL A 458 -41.34 3.20 -17.27
CA VAL A 458 -40.12 2.68 -16.64
C VAL A 458 -40.44 1.97 -15.32
N LYS A 459 -41.27 2.56 -14.45
CA LYS A 459 -41.74 1.92 -13.21
C LYS A 459 -42.40 0.57 -13.48
N ASN A 460 -43.35 0.54 -14.42
CA ASN A 460 -44.08 -0.67 -14.77
C ASN A 460 -43.17 -1.77 -15.33
N ILE A 461 -42.21 -1.41 -16.19
CA ILE A 461 -41.24 -2.37 -16.74
C ILE A 461 -40.36 -2.94 -15.62
N VAL A 462 -39.83 -2.09 -14.73
CA VAL A 462 -38.94 -2.52 -13.64
C VAL A 462 -39.67 -3.41 -12.64
N HIS A 463 -40.90 -3.05 -12.22
CA HIS A 463 -41.69 -3.88 -11.31
C HIS A 463 -42.11 -5.22 -11.91
N ARG A 464 -42.48 -5.24 -13.21
CA ARG A 464 -42.80 -6.49 -13.91
C ARG A 464 -41.59 -7.40 -14.00
N CYS A 465 -40.42 -6.87 -14.38
CA CYS A 465 -39.16 -7.62 -14.41
C CYS A 465 -38.81 -8.21 -13.03
N LEU A 466 -38.99 -7.45 -11.95
CA LEU A 466 -38.75 -7.94 -10.58
C LEU A 466 -39.69 -9.08 -10.18
N THR A 467 -40.95 -9.03 -10.64
CA THR A 467 -41.98 -10.03 -10.33
C THR A 467 -41.74 -11.33 -11.11
N GLU A 468 -41.55 -11.23 -12.42
CA GLU A 468 -41.27 -12.37 -13.31
C GLU A 468 -39.97 -13.10 -12.90
N GLN A 469 -38.92 -12.35 -12.56
CA GLN A 469 -37.65 -12.93 -12.13
C GLN A 469 -37.75 -13.67 -10.79
N CYS A 470 -38.64 -13.24 -9.88
CA CYS A 470 -38.87 -13.93 -8.60
C CYS A 470 -39.58 -15.28 -8.78
N GLU A 471 -40.49 -15.39 -9.76
CA GLU A 471 -41.19 -16.65 -10.07
C GLU A 471 -40.27 -17.69 -10.71
N ASP A 472 -39.42 -17.28 -11.65
CA ASP A 472 -38.51 -18.19 -12.36
C ASP A 472 -37.44 -18.79 -11.45
N PHE A 473 -36.94 -17.99 -10.50
CA PHE A 473 -35.98 -18.46 -9.50
C PHE A 473 -36.58 -19.48 -8.52
N GLN A 474 -37.85 -19.30 -8.12
CA GLN A 474 -38.54 -20.29 -7.29
C GLN A 474 -38.75 -21.62 -8.04
N LYS A 475 -39.10 -21.57 -9.34
CA LYS A 475 -39.23 -22.78 -10.18
C LYS A 475 -37.90 -23.52 -10.30
N GLU A 476 -36.78 -22.81 -10.47
CA GLU A 476 -35.46 -23.42 -10.64
C GLU A 476 -34.91 -24.04 -9.34
N LYS A 477 -35.16 -23.41 -8.19
CA LYS A 477 -34.80 -23.95 -6.86
C LYS A 477 -35.55 -25.25 -6.54
N THR A 478 -36.80 -25.33 -6.98
CA THR A 478 -37.65 -26.53 -6.85
C THR A 478 -37.13 -27.66 -7.74
N ARG A 479 -36.68 -27.33 -8.95
CA ARG A 479 -36.08 -28.28 -9.92
C ARG A 479 -34.76 -28.87 -9.43
N LYS A 480 -33.87 -28.05 -8.83
CA LYS A 480 -32.59 -28.47 -8.22
C LYS A 480 -32.77 -29.34 -6.96
N ARG A 481 -33.79 -29.06 -6.12
CA ARG A 481 -34.15 -29.94 -4.97
C ARG A 481 -34.65 -31.31 -5.41
N GLY A 482 -35.41 -31.39 -6.50
CA GLY A 482 -35.87 -32.67 -7.08
C GLY A 482 -34.74 -33.54 -7.64
N THR A 483 -33.73 -32.92 -8.27
CA THR A 483 -32.55 -33.63 -8.81
C THR A 483 -31.62 -34.14 -7.70
N ARG A 484 -31.48 -33.40 -6.60
CA ARG A 484 -30.67 -33.82 -5.44
C ARG A 484 -31.29 -34.99 -4.68
N LYS A 485 -32.63 -35.05 -4.56
CA LYS A 485 -33.35 -36.23 -4.02
C LYS A 485 -33.22 -37.47 -4.91
N ARG A 486 -33.26 -37.32 -6.24
CA ARG A 486 -33.04 -38.46 -7.17
C ARG A 486 -31.62 -39.01 -7.12
N ARG A 487 -30.60 -38.16 -6.91
CA ARG A 487 -29.21 -38.61 -6.74
C ARG A 487 -28.96 -39.33 -5.40
N GLN A 488 -29.63 -38.94 -4.32
CA GLN A 488 -29.53 -39.64 -3.03
C GLN A 488 -30.31 -40.96 -2.99
N GLY A 489 -31.37 -41.13 -3.79
CA GLY A 489 -32.11 -42.39 -3.87
C GLY A 489 -31.45 -43.47 -4.75
N LEU A 490 -30.41 -43.13 -5.53
CA LEU A 490 -29.68 -44.07 -6.39
C LEU A 490 -28.40 -44.62 -5.73
N SER A 491 -28.00 -44.09 -4.57
CA SER A 491 -26.84 -44.59 -3.80
C SER A 491 -27.20 -45.68 -2.77
N ASP A 492 -28.48 -45.97 -2.54
CA ASP A 492 -28.93 -46.97 -1.57
C ASP A 492 -29.31 -48.34 -2.18
N HIS A 493 -29.17 -48.53 -3.50
CA HIS A 493 -29.39 -49.82 -4.18
C HIS A 493 -28.19 -50.18 -5.06
N GLY A 494 -27.16 -50.72 -4.42
CA GLY A 494 -25.96 -51.27 -5.04
C GLY A 494 -25.16 -52.07 -4.02
N GLY A 495 -25.81 -53.09 -3.44
CA GLY A 495 -25.19 -54.17 -2.67
C GLY A 495 -25.18 -55.45 -3.48
#